data_AF-A0A8H7WQ67-F1
#
_entry.id   AF-A0A8H7WQ67-F1
#
_cell.length_a   1.000
_cell.length_b   1.000
_cell.length_c   1.000
_cell.angle_alpha   90.00
_cell.angle_beta   90.00
_cell.angle_gamma   90.00
#
_symmetry.space_group_name_H-M   'P 1'
#
loop_
_entity.id
_entity.type
_entity.pdbx_description
1 polymer ?
#
loop_
_entity_poly.entity_id
_entity_poly.type
_entity_poly.pdbx_seq_one_letter_code
_entity_poly.pdbx_strand_id
1 'polypeptide(L)' 'MEFAPKFENLKPLARELRFALFPIRDGDIFTGSFHDHVIMYDGMIMAFNTAIGRLGKEEQAIT' A
#
# COMPACT_ATOMS: atom_id res chain seq x y z
N MET A 1 4.06 -1.47 16.95
CA MET A 1 4.84 -0.31 16.47
C MET A 1 3.84 0.66 15.88
N GLU A 2 3.80 1.89 16.38
CA GLU A 2 2.84 2.91 15.95
C GLU A 2 3.56 3.93 15.06
N PHE A 3 2.92 4.39 13.99
CA PHE A 3 3.50 5.44 13.13
C PHE A 3 3.59 6.73 13.95
N ALA A 4 4.68 7.50 13.76
CA ALA A 4 4.73 8.84 14.33
C ALA A 4 3.56 9.68 13.78
N PRO A 5 2.94 10.58 14.58
CA PRO A 5 1.73 11.31 14.15
C PRO A 5 1.83 12.02 12.80
N LYS A 6 3.02 12.54 12.47
CA LYS A 6 3.32 13.18 11.18
C LYS A 6 3.24 12.26 9.95
N PHE A 7 3.11 10.95 10.16
CA PHE A 7 3.01 9.93 9.12
C PHE A 7 1.69 9.16 9.18
N GLU A 8 0.69 9.65 9.92
CA GLU A 8 -0.65 9.05 9.97
C GLU A 8 -1.26 8.89 8.57
N ASN A 9 -1.08 9.89 7.71
CA ASN A 9 -1.53 9.86 6.33
C ASN A 9 -0.89 8.75 5.48
N LEU A 10 0.23 8.15 5.93
CA LEU A 10 0.87 7.02 5.26
C LEU A 10 0.31 5.67 5.68
N LYS A 11 -0.46 5.58 6.77
CA LYS A 11 -1.04 4.29 7.23
C LYS A 11 -1.86 3.58 6.16
N PRO A 12 -2.71 4.26 5.37
CA PRO A 12 -3.44 3.62 4.29
C PRO A 12 -2.49 3.01 3.24
N LEU A 13 -1.46 3.75 2.81
CA LEU A 13 -0.46 3.25 1.87
C LEU A 13 0.29 2.04 2.43
N ALA A 14 0.75 2.13 3.68
CA ALA A 14 1.46 1.02 4.34
C ALA A 14 0.60 -0.26 4.43
N ARG A 15 -0.71 -0.10 4.63
CA ARG A 15 -1.66 -1.22 4.64
C ARG A 15 -1.77 -1.87 3.25
N GLU A 16 -1.94 -1.07 2.20
CA GLU A 16 -2.01 -1.59 0.82
C GLU A 16 -0.71 -2.31 0.42
N LEU A 17 0.44 -1.72 0.73
CA LEU A 17 1.75 -2.33 0.47
C LEU A 17 1.92 -3.66 1.21
N ARG A 18 1.46 -3.73 2.48
CA ARG A 18 1.47 -4.99 3.23
C ARG A 18 0.66 -6.07 2.51
N PHE A 19 -0.52 -5.74 1.99
CA PHE A 19 -1.35 -6.72 1.28
C PHE A 19 -0.76 -7.14 -0.06
N ALA A 20 -0.13 -6.22 -0.79
CA ALA A 20 0.52 -6.53 -2.06
C ALA A 20 1.76 -7.43 -1.87
N LEU A 21 2.59 -7.13 -0.87
CA LEU A 21 3.85 -7.85 -0.61
C LEU A 21 3.65 -9.15 0.16
N PHE A 22 2.67 -9.19 1.06
CA PHE A 22 2.42 -10.30 1.97
C PHE A 22 0.93 -10.72 1.92
N PRO A 23 0.44 -11.14 0.74
CA PRO A 23 -0.95 -11.54 0.59
C PRO A 23 -1.25 -12.76 1.45
N ILE A 24 -2.48 -12.87 1.94
CA ILE A 24 -2.94 -14.06 2.65
C ILE A 24 -3.32 -15.11 1.60
N ARG A 25 -2.73 -16.31 1.70
CA ARG A 25 -3.04 -17.47 0.86
C ARG A 25 -3.29 -18.66 1.78
N ASP A 26 -4.42 -19.33 1.58
CA ASP A 26 -4.85 -20.47 2.41
C ASP A 26 -4.89 -20.18 3.92
N GLY A 27 -5.21 -18.94 4.29
CA GLY A 27 -5.28 -18.50 5.68
C GLY A 27 -3.95 -18.05 6.30
N ASP A 28 -2.83 -18.25 5.60
CA ASP A 28 -1.50 -17.86 6.06
C ASP A 28 -0.90 -16.71 5.25
N ILE A 29 0.02 -15.98 5.87
CA ILE A 29 0.76 -14.91 5.20
C ILE A 29 1.75 -15.57 4.22
N PHE A 30 1.61 -15.26 2.94
CA PHE A 30 2.60 -15.66 1.95
C PHE A 30 3.90 -14.87 2.17
N THR A 31 4.97 -15.57 2.54
CA THR A 31 6.32 -15.02 2.72
C THR A 31 7.33 -15.54 1.69
N GLY A 32 6.86 -16.30 0.70
CA GLY A 32 7.70 -16.81 -0.38
C GLY A 32 8.06 -15.74 -1.41
N SER A 33 9.01 -16.02 -2.29
CA SER A 33 9.28 -15.17 -3.44
C SER A 33 8.20 -15.35 -4.49
N PHE A 34 7.68 -14.24 -5.01
CA PHE A 34 6.83 -14.28 -6.19
C PHE A 34 7.67 -14.76 -7.38
N HIS A 35 7.31 -15.89 -8.00
CA HIS A 35 7.89 -16.29 -9.29
C HIS A 35 7.46 -15.34 -10.41
N ASP A 36 6.25 -14.79 -10.30
CA ASP A 36 5.75 -13.75 -11.18
C ASP A 36 5.88 -12.38 -10.47
N HIS A 37 7.00 -11.72 -10.74
CA HIS A 37 7.29 -10.40 -10.17
C HIS A 37 6.31 -9.32 -10.64
N VAL A 38 5.62 -9.51 -11.77
CA VAL A 38 4.67 -8.53 -12.32
C VAL A 38 3.53 -8.31 -11.34
N ILE A 39 2.97 -9.37 -10.75
CA ILE A 39 1.88 -9.28 -9.77
C ILE A 39 2.28 -8.44 -8.55
N MET A 40 3.51 -8.59 -8.08
CA MET A 40 4.01 -7.83 -6.93
C MET A 40 4.19 -6.35 -7.29
N TYR A 41 4.84 -6.06 -8.43
CA TYR A 41 5.09 -4.68 -8.86
C TYR A 41 3.80 -3.95 -9.22
N ASP A 42 2.85 -4.60 -9.90
CA ASP A 42 1.54 -4.02 -10.21
C ASP A 42 0.79 -3.65 -8.93
N GLY A 43 0.78 -4.54 -7.94
CA GLY A 43 0.18 -4.26 -6.63
C GLY A 43 0.79 -3.05 -5.94
N MET A 44 2.12 -2.93 -5.98
CA MET A 44 2.84 -1.79 -5.41
C MET A 44 2.56 -0.49 -6.17
N ILE A 45 2.64 -0.51 -7.50
CA ILE A 45 2.36 0.64 -8.36
C ILE A 45 0.94 1.15 -8.11
N MET A 46 -0.04 0.25 -8.02
CA MET A 46 -1.43 0.60 -7.78
C MET A 46 -1.63 1.22 -6.39
N ALA A 47 -0.93 0.71 -5.36
CA ALA A 47 -0.95 1.29 -4.01
C ALA A 47 -0.41 2.73 -4.00
N PHE A 48 0.71 2.99 -4.67
CA PHE A 48 1.27 4.35 -4.79
C PHE A 48 0.37 5.28 -5.60
N ASN A 49 -0.14 4.85 -6.76
CA ASN A 49 -1.08 5.64 -7.55
C ASN A 49 -2.32 6.03 -6.76
N THR A 50 -2.85 5.10 -5.97
CA THR A 50 -4.00 5.36 -5.08
C THR A 50 -3.66 6.39 -4.00
N ALA A 51 -2.48 6.28 -3.38
CA ALA A 51 -2.03 7.23 -2.35
C ALA A 51 -1.83 8.64 -2.92
N ILE A 52 -1.16 8.76 -4.08
CA ILE A 52 -0.97 10.04 -4.78
C ILE A 52 -2.32 10.65 -5.18
N GLY A 53 -3.23 9.84 -5.71
CA GLY A 53 -4.58 10.29 -6.06
C GLY A 53 -5.42 10.76 -4.87
N ARG A 54 -5.22 10.18 -3.66
CA ARG A 54 -5.85 10.67 -2.42
C ARG A 54 -5.27 12.01 -1.99
N LEU A 55 -3.94 12.13 -1.94
CA LEU A 55 -3.24 13.37 -1.60
C LEU A 55 -3.66 14.53 -2.51
N GLY A 56 -3.72 14.30 -3.83
CA GLY A 56 -4.14 15.32 -4.79
C GLY A 56 -5.60 15.76 -4.64
N LYS A 57 -6.48 14.91 -4.07
CA LYS A 57 -7.88 15.28 -3.77
C LYS A 57 -7.99 16.04 -2.44
N GLU A 58 -7.19 15.68 -1.45
CA GLU A 58 -7.12 16.39 -0.17
C GLU A 58 -6.62 17.82 -0.35
N GLU A 59 -5.62 18.03 -1.22
CA GLU A 59 -5.08 19.36 -1.55
C GLU A 59 -6.11 20.25 -2.27
N GLN A 60 -6.92 19.67 -3.16
CA GLN A 60 -8.01 20.38 -3.87
C GLN A 60 -9.21 20.71 -2.97
N ALA A 61 -9.42 19.98 -1.88
CA ALA A 61 -10.53 20.23 -0.94
C ALA A 61 -10.23 21.37 0.07
N ILE A 62 -8.96 21.80 0.15
CA ILE A 62 -8.49 22.86 1.05
C ILE A 62 -8.37 24.22 0.31
N THR A 63 -8.51 24.22 -1.01
CA THR A 63 -8.52 25.42 -1.88
C THR A 63 -9.96 25.82 -2.21
#